data_AF-A0A959GB81-F1
#
_entry.id   AF-A0A959GB81-F1
#
_cell.length_a   1.000
_cell.length_b   1.000
_cell.length_c   1.000
_cell.angle_alpha   90.00
_cell.angle_beta   90.00
_cell.angle_gamma   90.00
#
_symmetry.space_group_name_H-M   'P 1'
#
loop_
_entity.id
_entity.type
_entity.pdbx_description
1 polymer ?
#
loop_
_entity_poly.entity_id
_entity_poly.type
_entity_poly.pdbx_seq_one_letter_code
_entity_poly.pdbx_strand_id
1 'polypeptide(L)'
;DNLDEAITLLDENPQLEVRSIFSHLAASEAPQHDSFTLEQVTRFDGFYERLSEALGYRPLRHILNSSGIIRFPQYQMEMVRLGISTYGIDATGLVQAQLRTVLTLRARISQIKHLMPGDTVSYGRSGLIRHPSRIATVSIGYADGLPRAAGNGRFSLLVRAQRAPIIGNVCMDMCMIDVTHIPKAMEGDEVVVFGQEPTAEELARALGTIPYEVFTSVSPRVRRVYVQE
;
A
#
# COMPACT_ATOMS: atom_id res chain seq x y z
N ASP A 1 22.82 -29.31 6.11
CA ASP A 1 22.39 -29.58 4.72
C ASP A 1 22.62 -28.36 3.82
N ASN A 2 21.76 -27.32 3.76
CA ASN A 2 22.05 -26.17 2.86
C ASN A 2 23.06 -25.13 3.41
N LEU A 3 23.14 -24.97 4.74
CA LEU A 3 24.06 -24.00 5.35
C LEU A 3 25.53 -24.44 5.20
N ASP A 4 25.77 -25.73 5.33
CA ASP A 4 27.13 -26.30 5.22
C ASP A 4 27.66 -26.16 3.79
N GLU A 5 26.80 -26.36 2.78
CA GLU A 5 27.14 -26.10 1.38
C GLU A 5 27.47 -24.62 1.14
N ALA A 6 26.70 -23.69 1.72
CA ALA A 6 26.98 -22.26 1.61
C ALA A 6 28.31 -21.88 2.27
N ILE A 7 28.65 -22.48 3.42
CA ILE A 7 29.93 -22.30 4.09
C ILE A 7 31.08 -22.78 3.19
N THR A 8 30.97 -23.99 2.62
CA THR A 8 31.97 -24.52 1.68
C THR A 8 32.16 -23.60 0.47
N LEU A 9 31.07 -23.12 -0.13
CA LEU A 9 31.15 -22.20 -1.27
C LEU A 9 31.84 -20.88 -0.91
N LEU A 10 31.61 -20.35 0.29
CA LEU A 10 32.27 -19.12 0.75
C LEU A 10 33.77 -19.37 1.03
N ASP A 11 34.12 -20.52 1.60
CA ASP A 11 35.52 -20.93 1.84
C ASP A 11 36.30 -21.11 0.52
N GLU A 12 35.66 -21.71 -0.49
CA GLU A 12 36.24 -21.89 -1.82
C GLU A 12 36.36 -20.57 -2.63
N ASN A 13 35.76 -19.47 -2.15
CA ASN A 13 35.73 -18.18 -2.85
C ASN A 13 36.21 -17.02 -1.96
N PRO A 14 37.49 -16.97 -1.56
CA PRO A 14 38.03 -15.97 -0.61
C PRO A 14 37.99 -14.52 -1.10
N GLN A 15 37.73 -14.29 -2.39
CA GLN A 15 37.48 -12.97 -2.96
C GLN A 15 36.11 -12.38 -2.59
N LEU A 16 35.20 -13.18 -2.01
CA LEU A 16 33.89 -12.75 -1.55
C LEU A 16 33.96 -12.39 -0.06
N GLU A 17 33.42 -11.22 0.28
CA GLU A 17 33.29 -10.77 1.66
C GLU A 17 31.81 -10.71 2.04
N VAL A 18 31.42 -11.43 3.09
CA VAL A 18 30.04 -11.42 3.59
C VAL A 18 29.82 -10.16 4.42
N ARG A 19 29.15 -9.17 3.85
CA ARG A 19 28.87 -7.90 4.53
C ARG A 19 27.68 -7.96 5.48
N SER A 20 26.66 -8.74 5.13
CA SER A 20 25.52 -8.96 6.00
C SER A 20 24.83 -10.31 5.78
N ILE A 21 24.11 -10.77 6.80
CA ILE A 21 23.29 -11.98 6.80
C ILE A 21 21.88 -11.58 7.24
N PHE A 22 20.85 -12.09 6.57
CA PHE A 22 19.48 -11.68 6.88
C PHE A 22 18.45 -12.79 6.71
N SER A 23 17.33 -12.63 7.40
CA SER A 23 16.11 -13.41 7.19
C SER A 23 14.90 -12.47 7.21
N HIS A 24 13.69 -12.98 6.97
CA HIS A 24 12.45 -12.20 6.96
C HIS A 24 11.37 -12.86 7.80
N LEU A 25 10.75 -12.07 8.68
CA LEU A 25 9.62 -12.54 9.49
C LEU A 25 8.37 -12.70 8.62
N ALA A 26 7.69 -13.83 8.74
CA ALA A 26 6.55 -14.13 7.89
C ALA A 26 5.20 -13.69 8.49
N ALA A 27 5.15 -13.49 9.82
CA ALA A 27 3.90 -13.18 10.53
C ALA A 27 4.10 -12.11 11.62
N SER A 28 5.07 -11.21 11.39
CA SER A 28 5.45 -10.16 12.34
C SER A 28 4.31 -9.24 12.76
N GLU A 29 3.30 -9.08 11.94
CA GLU A 29 2.11 -8.25 12.15
C GLU A 29 0.94 -8.98 12.82
N ALA A 30 1.03 -10.31 12.97
CA ALA A 30 -0.07 -11.16 13.42
C ALA A 30 0.20 -11.75 14.82
N PRO A 31 -0.38 -11.17 15.90
CA PRO A 31 -0.07 -11.58 17.28
C PRO A 31 -0.32 -13.05 17.59
N GLN A 32 -1.30 -13.67 16.93
CA GLN A 32 -1.60 -15.09 17.08
C GLN A 32 -0.47 -16.02 16.59
N HIS A 33 0.53 -15.48 15.88
CA HIS A 33 1.68 -16.21 15.35
C HIS A 33 3.01 -15.77 15.98
N ASP A 34 2.97 -15.13 17.14
CA ASP A 34 4.18 -14.66 17.82
C ASP A 34 5.14 -15.80 18.17
N SER A 35 4.63 -16.96 18.60
CA SER A 35 5.48 -18.14 18.87
C SER A 35 6.30 -18.56 17.64
N PHE A 36 5.66 -18.58 16.47
CA PHE A 36 6.33 -18.87 15.20
C PHE A 36 7.35 -17.78 14.83
N THR A 37 6.99 -16.51 15.00
CA THR A 37 7.90 -15.38 14.77
C THR A 37 9.15 -15.47 15.65
N LEU A 38 8.99 -15.78 16.94
CA LEU A 38 10.10 -15.96 17.87
C LEU A 38 10.95 -17.18 17.50
N GLU A 39 10.33 -18.27 17.04
CA GLU A 39 11.06 -19.42 16.51
C GLU A 39 11.92 -19.06 15.29
N GLN A 40 11.40 -18.23 14.37
CA GLN A 40 12.19 -17.73 13.24
C GLN A 40 13.43 -16.94 13.71
N VAL A 41 13.27 -16.09 14.73
CA VAL A 41 14.38 -15.33 15.31
C VAL A 41 15.43 -16.26 15.93
N THR A 42 15.02 -17.23 16.76
CA THR A 42 15.93 -18.18 17.40
C THR A 42 16.69 -19.02 16.37
N ARG A 43 15.99 -19.53 15.35
CA ARG A 43 16.63 -20.30 14.26
C ARG A 43 17.63 -19.46 13.48
N PHE A 44 17.26 -18.22 13.16
CA PHE A 44 18.15 -17.29 12.46
C PHE A 44 19.41 -16.99 13.26
N ASP A 45 19.29 -16.76 14.57
CA ASP A 45 20.44 -16.54 15.46
C ASP A 45 21.38 -17.75 15.46
N GLY A 46 20.85 -18.97 15.57
CA GLY A 46 21.65 -20.19 15.49
C GLY A 46 22.38 -20.38 14.15
N PHE A 47 21.75 -20.03 13.02
CA PHE A 47 22.41 -20.06 11.71
C PHE A 47 23.50 -18.98 11.58
N TYR A 48 23.23 -17.79 12.10
CA TYR A 48 24.18 -16.68 12.10
C TYR A 48 25.43 -17.02 12.91
N GLU A 49 25.30 -17.63 14.08
CA GLU A 49 26.46 -18.03 14.90
C GLU A 49 27.32 -19.06 14.18
N ARG A 50 26.72 -20.11 13.60
CA ARG A 50 27.46 -21.12 12.82
C ARG A 50 28.19 -20.54 11.62
N LEU A 51 27.53 -19.65 10.86
CA LEU A 51 28.15 -19.03 9.69
C LEU A 51 29.26 -18.06 10.08
N SER A 52 29.05 -17.27 11.14
CA SER A 52 30.07 -16.33 11.64
C SER A 52 31.30 -17.06 12.18
N GLU A 53 31.11 -18.20 12.84
CA GLU A 53 32.21 -19.06 13.29
C GLU A 53 33.03 -19.57 12.10
N ALA A 54 32.38 -20.06 11.05
CA ALA A 54 33.06 -20.53 9.85
C ALA A 54 33.78 -19.40 9.07
N LEU A 55 33.19 -18.20 9.04
CA LEU A 55 33.80 -17.03 8.40
C LEU A 55 34.99 -16.44 9.18
N GLY A 56 35.07 -16.70 10.50
CA GLY A 56 36.08 -16.11 11.37
C GLY A 56 35.86 -14.62 11.71
N TYR A 57 34.72 -14.06 11.30
CA TYR A 57 34.28 -12.69 11.63
C TYR A 57 32.75 -12.63 11.69
N ARG A 58 32.22 -11.48 12.15
CA ARG A 58 30.77 -11.28 12.38
C ARG A 58 30.21 -10.24 11.40
N PRO A 59 29.57 -10.66 10.29
CA PRO A 59 28.84 -9.77 9.39
C PRO A 59 27.67 -9.06 10.09
N LEU A 60 27.16 -7.95 9.53
CA LEU A 60 25.94 -7.32 10.04
C LEU A 60 24.75 -8.27 9.92
N ARG A 61 23.81 -8.26 10.87
CA ARG A 61 22.57 -9.05 10.75
C ARG A 61 21.33 -8.20 10.93
N HIS A 62 20.27 -8.63 10.24
CA HIS A 62 18.99 -7.95 10.27
C HIS A 62 17.85 -8.90 9.91
N ILE A 63 16.78 -8.89 10.71
CA ILE A 63 15.60 -9.75 10.47
C ILE A 63 14.28 -8.97 10.45
N LEU A 64 14.21 -7.83 11.15
CA LEU A 64 12.97 -7.09 11.33
C LEU A 64 12.57 -6.32 10.08
N ASN A 65 11.33 -6.54 9.63
CA ASN A 65 10.59 -5.68 8.73
C ASN A 65 9.85 -4.58 9.53
N SER A 66 9.05 -3.74 8.87
CA SER A 66 8.29 -2.66 9.53
C SER A 66 7.52 -3.12 10.78
N SER A 67 6.71 -4.17 10.66
CA SER A 67 5.93 -4.69 11.79
C SER A 67 6.82 -5.27 12.89
N GLY A 68 7.92 -5.92 12.50
CA GLY A 68 8.93 -6.44 13.42
C GLY A 68 9.60 -5.34 14.24
N ILE A 69 9.93 -4.20 13.63
CA ILE A 69 10.52 -3.03 14.32
C ILE A 69 9.61 -2.55 15.44
N ILE A 70 8.30 -2.53 15.19
CA ILE A 70 7.27 -2.04 16.13
C ILE A 70 7.02 -3.06 17.26
N ARG A 71 6.83 -4.34 16.90
CA ARG A 71 6.34 -5.36 17.85
C ARG A 71 7.44 -6.10 18.59
N PHE A 72 8.64 -6.18 18.01
CA PHE A 72 9.76 -6.92 18.59
C PHE A 72 11.06 -6.11 18.63
N PRO A 73 11.05 -4.89 19.22
CA PRO A 73 12.22 -4.01 19.24
C PRO A 73 13.45 -4.62 19.93
N GLN A 74 13.27 -5.61 20.81
CA GLN A 74 14.37 -6.33 21.46
C GLN A 74 15.20 -7.19 20.51
N TYR A 75 14.71 -7.46 19.29
CA TYR A 75 15.47 -8.14 18.23
C TYR A 75 15.94 -7.17 17.14
N GLN A 76 16.03 -5.88 17.46
CA GLN A 76 16.77 -4.91 16.66
C GLN A 76 18.26 -5.29 16.78
N MET A 77 18.73 -6.00 15.75
CA MET A 77 20.11 -6.39 15.56
C MET A 77 20.94 -5.15 15.14
N GLU A 78 21.99 -5.31 14.34
CA GLU A 78 22.80 -4.16 13.90
C GLU A 78 22.06 -3.31 12.85
N MET A 79 21.07 -3.89 12.16
CA MET A 79 20.21 -3.17 11.20
C MET A 79 18.75 -3.64 11.24
N VAL A 80 17.86 -2.80 10.71
CA VAL A 80 16.44 -3.12 10.45
C VAL A 80 16.05 -2.73 9.03
N ARG A 81 14.96 -3.28 8.52
CA ARG A 81 14.45 -2.96 7.17
C ARG A 81 13.08 -2.29 7.26
N LEU A 82 13.09 -0.95 7.34
CA LEU A 82 11.88 -0.13 7.36
C LEU A 82 11.30 0.00 5.94
N GLY A 83 10.20 -0.70 5.67
CA GLY A 83 9.52 -0.73 4.38
C GLY A 83 8.30 0.19 4.37
N ILE A 84 7.11 -0.40 4.49
CA ILE A 84 5.84 0.33 4.33
C ILE A 84 5.62 1.48 5.32
N SER A 85 6.22 1.41 6.51
CA SER A 85 6.10 2.48 7.50
C SER A 85 6.86 3.74 7.10
N THR A 86 7.85 3.65 6.20
CA THR A 86 8.43 4.82 5.52
C THR A 86 7.39 5.58 4.71
N TYR A 87 6.33 4.89 4.24
CA TYR A 87 5.22 5.50 3.51
C TYR A 87 4.05 5.91 4.41
N GLY A 88 4.22 5.78 5.73
CA GLY A 88 3.22 6.19 6.72
C GLY A 88 2.18 5.13 7.08
N ILE A 89 2.43 3.85 6.79
CA ILE A 89 1.49 2.75 7.11
C ILE A 89 2.05 1.85 8.20
N ASP A 90 1.20 1.49 9.15
CA ASP A 90 1.46 0.48 10.16
C ASP A 90 0.44 -0.67 10.04
N ALA A 91 0.91 -1.84 9.64
CA ALA A 91 0.08 -3.04 9.52
C ALA A 91 -0.40 -3.60 10.88
N THR A 92 0.22 -3.16 11.98
CA THR A 92 -0.11 -3.59 13.35
C THR A 92 -1.15 -2.69 14.00
N GLY A 93 -1.30 -1.45 13.52
CA GLY A 93 -2.16 -0.41 14.08
C GLY A 93 -1.69 0.19 15.41
N LEU A 94 -0.56 -0.25 15.97
CA LEU A 94 -0.07 0.17 17.28
C LEU A 94 0.51 1.60 17.29
N VAL A 95 1.10 2.03 16.17
CA VAL A 95 1.79 3.33 16.04
C VAL A 95 1.29 4.14 14.85
N GLN A 96 0.19 3.76 14.20
CA GLN A 96 -0.36 4.47 13.03
C GLN A 96 -0.55 5.97 13.26
N ALA A 97 -0.95 6.38 14.47
CA ALA A 97 -1.12 7.80 14.85
C ALA A 97 0.19 8.60 14.92
N GLN A 98 1.35 7.92 14.99
CA GLN A 98 2.69 8.52 14.99
C GLN A 98 3.28 8.61 13.58
N LEU A 99 2.63 7.98 12.60
CA LEU A 99 3.06 7.96 11.21
C LEU A 99 2.25 8.97 10.38
N ARG A 100 2.91 9.55 9.38
CA ARG A 100 2.28 10.48 8.42
C ARG A 100 2.23 9.82 7.05
N THR A 101 1.05 9.75 6.44
CA THR A 101 0.90 9.33 5.05
C THR A 101 1.65 10.29 4.14
N VAL A 102 2.61 9.78 3.36
CA VAL A 102 3.48 10.59 2.48
C VAL A 102 3.06 10.58 1.02
N LEU A 103 2.13 9.70 0.64
CA LEU A 103 1.63 9.57 -0.74
C LEU A 103 0.21 10.11 -0.83
N THR A 104 -0.08 10.88 -1.88
CA THR A 104 -1.45 11.27 -2.23
C THR A 104 -1.63 11.14 -3.74
N LEU A 105 -2.61 10.35 -4.15
CA LEU A 105 -3.01 10.23 -5.55
C LEU A 105 -4.16 11.18 -5.83
N ARG A 106 -3.97 12.07 -6.80
CA ARG A 106 -4.93 13.11 -7.18
C ARG A 106 -5.30 13.00 -8.64
N ALA A 107 -6.53 13.37 -8.95
CA ALA A 107 -7.06 13.52 -10.29
C ALA A 107 -7.90 14.81 -10.36
N ARG A 108 -8.58 15.06 -11.48
CA ARG A 108 -9.49 16.20 -11.62
C ARG A 108 -10.83 15.78 -12.20
N ILE A 109 -11.86 16.56 -11.88
CA ILE A 109 -13.14 16.46 -12.57
C ILE A 109 -12.96 17.02 -13.99
N SER A 110 -13.22 16.19 -15.01
CA SER A 110 -13.18 16.61 -16.41
C SER A 110 -14.51 17.12 -16.92
N GLN A 111 -15.62 16.61 -16.39
CA GLN A 111 -16.98 16.98 -16.80
C GLN A 111 -18.00 16.71 -15.69
N ILE A 112 -19.04 17.54 -15.58
CA ILE A 112 -20.22 17.24 -14.75
C ILE A 112 -21.48 17.18 -15.61
N LYS A 113 -22.30 16.14 -15.44
CA LYS A 113 -23.61 16.01 -16.10
C LYS A 113 -24.74 15.91 -15.08
N HIS A 114 -25.88 16.48 -15.43
CA HIS A 114 -27.14 16.29 -14.71
C HIS A 114 -27.88 15.11 -15.36
N LEU A 115 -28.17 14.08 -14.56
CA LEU A 115 -28.85 12.89 -15.01
C LEU A 115 -30.19 12.74 -14.28
N MET A 116 -31.17 12.18 -14.97
CA MET A 116 -32.52 11.97 -14.47
C MET A 116 -32.73 10.51 -14.06
N PRO A 117 -33.73 10.22 -13.20
CA PRO A 117 -34.08 8.84 -12.85
C PRO A 117 -34.29 7.98 -14.10
N GLY A 118 -33.67 6.80 -14.14
CA GLY A 118 -33.71 5.89 -15.30
C GLY A 118 -32.48 5.99 -16.21
N ASP A 119 -31.71 7.07 -16.14
CA ASP A 119 -30.40 7.15 -16.80
C ASP A 119 -29.42 6.14 -16.21
N THR A 120 -28.44 5.74 -17.01
CA THR A 120 -27.43 4.76 -16.60
C THR A 120 -26.02 5.23 -16.91
N VAL A 121 -25.08 4.92 -16.02
CA VAL A 121 -23.67 5.35 -16.05
C VAL A 121 -22.74 4.14 -16.18
N SER A 122 -21.66 4.33 -16.94
CA SER A 122 -20.57 3.37 -17.17
C SER A 122 -20.97 2.13 -17.97
N TYR A 123 -19.97 1.28 -18.24
CA TYR A 123 -20.11 0.01 -18.97
C TYR A 123 -21.11 -0.93 -18.29
N GLY A 124 -21.88 -1.63 -19.12
CA GLY A 124 -22.91 -2.56 -18.64
C GLY A 124 -24.08 -1.87 -17.94
N ARG A 125 -24.19 -0.53 -18.04
CA ARG A 125 -25.26 0.26 -17.41
C ARG A 125 -25.32 0.06 -15.89
N SER A 126 -24.17 -0.20 -15.26
CA SER A 126 -24.12 -0.67 -13.86
C SER A 126 -24.41 0.41 -12.83
N GLY A 127 -24.30 1.70 -13.20
CA GLY A 127 -24.71 2.82 -12.36
C GLY A 127 -26.12 3.31 -12.73
N LEU A 128 -27.16 2.82 -12.07
CA LEU A 128 -28.54 3.27 -12.28
C LEU A 128 -28.83 4.55 -11.47
N ILE A 129 -29.29 5.59 -12.13
CA ILE A 129 -29.73 6.84 -11.50
C ILE A 129 -31.16 6.69 -10.99
N ARG A 130 -31.38 6.93 -9.69
CA ARG A 130 -32.67 6.74 -9.00
C ARG A 130 -33.37 8.05 -8.63
N HIS A 131 -32.63 9.15 -8.57
CA HIS A 131 -33.11 10.51 -8.29
C HIS A 131 -32.33 11.46 -9.21
N PRO A 132 -32.80 12.70 -9.43
CA PRO A 132 -32.01 13.69 -10.16
C PRO A 132 -30.62 13.83 -9.52
N SER A 133 -29.57 13.55 -10.29
CA SER A 133 -28.20 13.45 -9.78
C SER A 133 -27.21 14.27 -10.60
N ARG A 134 -26.16 14.75 -9.95
CA ARG A 134 -24.99 15.38 -10.58
C ARG A 134 -23.84 14.38 -10.58
N ILE A 135 -23.50 13.88 -11.77
CA ILE A 135 -22.44 12.88 -11.92
C ILE A 135 -21.21 13.55 -12.52
N ALA A 136 -20.11 13.50 -11.77
CA ALA A 136 -18.82 14.01 -12.21
C ALA A 136 -17.99 12.88 -12.83
N THR A 137 -17.37 13.18 -13.96
CA THR A 137 -16.37 12.34 -14.61
C THR A 137 -14.99 12.75 -14.11
N VAL A 138 -14.19 11.78 -13.66
CA VAL A 138 -12.85 12.01 -13.09
C VAL A 138 -11.80 11.38 -14.00
N SER A 139 -10.70 12.10 -14.23
CA SER A 139 -9.58 11.70 -15.09
C SER A 139 -8.67 10.64 -14.43
N ILE A 140 -9.24 9.53 -13.98
CA ILE A 140 -8.50 8.39 -13.45
C ILE A 140 -9.29 7.09 -13.68
N GLY A 141 -8.60 6.05 -14.12
CA GLY A 141 -9.16 4.71 -14.28
C GLY A 141 -8.22 3.60 -13.82
N TYR A 142 -8.55 2.37 -14.18
CA TYR A 142 -7.78 1.20 -13.74
C TYR A 142 -6.38 1.12 -14.35
N ALA A 143 -6.13 1.74 -15.49
CA ALA A 143 -4.78 1.77 -16.07
C ALA A 143 -3.88 2.83 -15.40
N ASP A 144 -4.42 3.70 -14.54
CA ASP A 144 -3.66 4.62 -13.66
C ASP A 144 -3.32 4.01 -12.30
N GLY A 145 -4.10 3.02 -11.86
CA GLY A 145 -3.98 2.42 -10.53
C GLY A 145 -5.21 2.58 -9.64
N LEU A 146 -6.39 2.99 -10.16
CA LEU A 146 -7.67 2.86 -9.44
C LEU A 146 -8.33 1.54 -9.85
N PRO A 147 -8.25 0.46 -9.05
CA PRO A 147 -8.65 -0.87 -9.52
C PRO A 147 -10.13 -0.92 -9.90
N ARG A 148 -10.46 -1.72 -10.93
CA ARG A 148 -11.83 -1.84 -11.44
C ARG A 148 -12.85 -2.20 -10.34
N ALA A 149 -12.41 -2.99 -9.36
CA ALA A 149 -13.20 -3.44 -8.22
C ALA A 149 -13.55 -2.33 -7.20
N ALA A 150 -13.00 -1.12 -7.33
CA ALA A 150 -13.42 0.03 -6.52
C ALA A 150 -14.77 0.62 -6.96
N GLY A 151 -15.25 0.26 -8.16
CA GLY A 151 -16.50 0.77 -8.72
C GLY A 151 -17.77 0.29 -8.00
N ASN A 152 -18.92 0.75 -8.52
CA ASN A 152 -20.27 0.40 -8.06
C ASN A 152 -20.48 0.66 -6.55
N GLY A 153 -20.03 1.82 -6.07
CA GLY A 153 -20.25 2.31 -4.72
C GLY A 153 -19.34 1.71 -3.65
N ARG A 154 -18.40 0.82 -4.02
CA ARG A 154 -17.50 0.16 -3.06
C ARG A 154 -16.49 1.12 -2.44
N PHE A 155 -16.17 2.20 -3.13
CA PHE A 155 -15.25 3.21 -2.66
C PHE A 155 -15.73 4.63 -3.02
N SER A 156 -15.26 5.61 -2.25
CA SER A 156 -15.57 7.03 -2.47
C SER A 156 -14.29 7.83 -2.62
N LEU A 157 -14.28 8.76 -3.58
CA LEU A 157 -13.20 9.73 -3.74
C LEU A 157 -13.54 11.00 -2.94
N LEU A 158 -12.54 11.83 -2.64
CA LEU A 158 -12.77 13.10 -1.95
C LEU A 158 -12.80 14.27 -2.93
N VAL A 159 -13.85 15.07 -2.88
CA VAL A 159 -13.98 16.32 -3.65
C VAL A 159 -14.41 17.41 -2.69
N ARG A 160 -13.65 18.50 -2.60
CA ARG A 160 -13.94 19.63 -1.69
C ARG A 160 -14.26 19.18 -0.24
N ALA A 161 -13.40 18.32 0.31
CA ALA A 161 -13.53 17.73 1.64
C ALA A 161 -14.82 16.90 1.87
N GLN A 162 -15.51 16.49 0.81
CA GLN A 162 -16.70 15.65 0.89
C GLN A 162 -16.51 14.38 0.06
N ARG A 163 -16.97 13.25 0.61
CA ARG A 163 -16.87 11.94 -0.05
C ARG A 163 -17.90 11.83 -1.15
N ALA A 164 -17.48 11.40 -2.33
CA ALA A 164 -18.29 11.18 -3.51
C ALA A 164 -18.15 9.71 -3.95
N PRO A 165 -19.21 8.88 -3.82
CA PRO A 165 -19.13 7.46 -4.15
C PRO A 165 -18.96 7.25 -5.65
N ILE A 166 -18.13 6.28 -6.02
CA ILE A 166 -17.97 5.87 -7.43
C ILE A 166 -19.28 5.23 -7.91
N ILE A 167 -19.87 5.74 -8.98
CA ILE A 167 -21.07 5.20 -9.60
C ILE A 167 -20.73 4.44 -10.90
N GLY A 168 -21.23 3.21 -11.00
CA GLY A 168 -20.91 2.32 -12.10
C GLY A 168 -19.48 1.76 -12.04
N ASN A 169 -19.07 1.07 -13.11
CA ASN A 169 -17.72 0.51 -13.21
C ASN A 169 -16.65 1.60 -13.38
N VAL A 170 -15.47 1.39 -12.81
CA VAL A 170 -14.27 2.15 -13.18
C VAL A 170 -13.82 1.71 -14.58
N CYS A 171 -13.59 2.68 -15.47
CA CYS A 171 -13.13 2.46 -16.84
C CYS A 171 -11.59 2.51 -16.92
N MET A 172 -11.03 2.37 -18.12
CA MET A 172 -9.57 2.32 -18.31
C MET A 172 -8.88 3.61 -17.85
N ASP A 173 -9.44 4.77 -18.23
CA ASP A 173 -8.81 6.08 -18.04
C ASP A 173 -9.70 7.07 -17.26
N MET A 174 -10.89 6.63 -16.86
CA MET A 174 -11.87 7.48 -16.19
C MET A 174 -12.77 6.69 -15.26
N CYS A 175 -13.36 7.38 -14.29
CA CYS A 175 -14.45 6.88 -13.48
C CYS A 175 -15.47 7.98 -13.26
N MET A 176 -16.66 7.59 -12.79
CA MET A 176 -17.74 8.52 -12.50
C MET A 176 -18.04 8.48 -11.01
N ILE A 177 -18.25 9.64 -10.41
CA ILE A 177 -18.60 9.80 -9.00
C ILE A 177 -19.89 10.61 -8.86
N ASP A 178 -20.69 10.28 -7.86
CA ASP A 178 -21.89 11.04 -7.52
C ASP A 178 -21.51 12.26 -6.64
N VAL A 179 -21.73 13.46 -7.17
CA VAL A 179 -21.47 14.75 -6.51
C VAL A 179 -22.76 15.53 -6.25
N THR A 180 -23.90 14.85 -6.22
CA THR A 180 -25.23 15.45 -6.04
C THR A 180 -25.30 16.28 -4.74
N HIS A 181 -24.77 15.74 -3.64
CA HIS A 181 -24.70 16.42 -2.34
C HIS A 181 -23.57 17.47 -2.22
N ILE A 182 -22.76 17.64 -3.26
CA ILE A 182 -21.62 18.58 -3.27
C ILE A 182 -21.92 19.71 -4.28
N PRO A 183 -22.82 20.67 -3.94
CA PRO A 183 -23.31 21.67 -4.90
C PRO A 183 -22.19 22.55 -5.49
N LYS A 184 -21.10 22.75 -4.73
CA LYS A 184 -19.94 23.55 -5.15
C LYS A 184 -18.96 22.80 -6.06
N ALA A 185 -19.13 21.48 -6.26
CA ALA A 185 -18.28 20.71 -7.17
C ALA A 185 -18.40 21.26 -8.60
N MET A 186 -17.26 21.47 -9.26
CA MET A 186 -17.16 22.01 -10.61
C MET A 186 -16.06 21.32 -11.42
N GLU A 187 -16.11 21.48 -12.74
CA GLU A 187 -15.06 20.99 -13.63
C GLU A 187 -13.71 21.64 -13.27
N GLY A 188 -12.63 20.86 -13.33
CA GLY A 188 -11.28 21.27 -12.93
C GLY A 188 -10.97 21.10 -11.44
N ASP A 189 -11.97 20.86 -10.58
CA ASP A 189 -11.76 20.58 -9.16
C ASP A 189 -10.83 19.38 -8.96
N GLU A 190 -9.95 19.49 -7.96
CA GLU A 190 -9.12 18.38 -7.51
C GLU A 190 -9.98 17.29 -6.85
N VAL A 191 -9.66 16.05 -7.19
CA VAL A 191 -10.23 14.84 -6.61
C VAL A 191 -9.11 14.04 -5.96
N VAL A 192 -9.21 13.80 -4.65
CA VAL A 192 -8.27 12.91 -3.95
C VAL A 192 -8.78 11.48 -4.03
N VAL A 193 -7.95 10.60 -4.57
CA VAL A 193 -8.25 9.17 -4.74
C VAL A 193 -7.85 8.40 -3.50
N PHE A 194 -6.62 8.63 -3.03
CA PHE A 194 -6.20 8.27 -1.68
C PHE A 194 -5.11 9.25 -1.22
N GLY A 195 -4.95 9.38 0.09
CA GLY A 195 -3.95 10.22 0.75
C GLY A 195 -4.20 10.24 2.25
N GLN A 196 -4.18 11.42 2.85
CA GLN A 196 -4.63 11.57 4.24
C GLN A 196 -6.11 11.22 4.40
N GLU A 197 -6.94 11.58 3.43
CA GLU A 197 -8.33 11.13 3.33
C GLU A 197 -8.80 11.12 1.85
N PRO A 198 -9.50 10.05 1.38
CA PRO A 198 -9.55 8.73 2.01
C PRO A 198 -8.16 8.08 2.07
N THR A 199 -7.96 7.13 2.99
CA THR A 199 -6.66 6.45 3.14
C THR A 199 -6.45 5.34 2.11
N ALA A 200 -5.19 4.93 1.90
CA ALA A 200 -4.89 3.77 1.05
C ALA A 200 -5.38 2.47 1.70
N GLU A 201 -5.42 2.42 3.03
CA GLU A 201 -5.97 1.33 3.84
C GLU A 201 -7.48 1.17 3.64
N GLU A 202 -8.22 2.28 3.53
CA GLU A 202 -9.64 2.23 3.19
C GLU A 202 -9.86 1.65 1.77
N LEU A 203 -9.04 2.07 0.79
CA LEU A 203 -9.11 1.52 -0.56
C LEU A 203 -8.75 0.02 -0.56
N ALA A 204 -7.69 -0.36 0.14
CA ALA A 204 -7.29 -1.75 0.28
C ALA A 204 -8.41 -2.60 0.89
N ARG A 205 -9.07 -2.11 1.96
CA ARG A 205 -10.23 -2.77 2.57
C ARG A 205 -11.41 -2.90 1.61
N ALA A 206 -11.72 -1.85 0.86
CA ALA A 206 -12.78 -1.88 -0.15
C ALA A 206 -12.50 -2.89 -1.28
N LEU A 207 -11.22 -3.20 -1.53
CA LEU A 207 -10.76 -4.15 -2.54
C LEU A 207 -10.53 -5.57 -1.99
N GLY A 208 -10.49 -5.75 -0.66
CA GLY A 208 -10.13 -7.02 -0.04
C GLY A 208 -8.65 -7.35 -0.19
N THR A 209 -7.78 -6.34 -0.19
CA THR A 209 -6.32 -6.48 -0.30
C THR A 209 -5.59 -5.66 0.76
N ILE A 210 -4.28 -5.46 0.60
CA ILE A 210 -3.37 -4.74 1.49
C ILE A 210 -2.89 -3.40 0.86
N PRO A 211 -2.49 -2.41 1.69
CA PRO A 211 -2.02 -1.11 1.20
C PRO A 211 -0.81 -1.18 0.27
N TYR A 212 0.03 -2.21 0.40
CA TYR A 212 1.16 -2.44 -0.51
C TYR A 212 0.70 -2.53 -1.97
N GLU A 213 -0.36 -3.28 -2.27
CA GLU A 213 -0.88 -3.42 -3.64
C GLU A 213 -1.50 -2.11 -4.14
N VAL A 214 -2.11 -1.32 -3.26
CA VAL A 214 -2.64 0.00 -3.61
C VAL A 214 -1.51 0.93 -4.06
N PHE A 215 -0.39 0.97 -3.35
CA PHE A 215 0.74 1.83 -3.73
C PHE A 215 1.48 1.33 -4.96
N THR A 216 1.71 0.02 -5.08
CA THR A 216 2.49 -0.53 -6.20
C THR A 216 1.68 -0.61 -7.51
N SER A 217 0.34 -0.56 -7.45
CA SER A 217 -0.51 -0.54 -8.64
C SER A 217 -0.60 0.81 -9.34
N VAL A 218 -0.03 1.89 -8.77
CA VAL A 218 0.00 3.21 -9.41
C VAL A 218 0.91 3.18 -10.63
N SER A 219 0.31 3.24 -11.82
CA SER A 219 0.98 3.07 -13.11
C SER A 219 2.06 4.13 -13.35
N PRO A 220 3.18 3.81 -14.03
CA PRO A 220 4.21 4.79 -14.42
C PRO A 220 3.69 6.00 -15.21
N ARG A 221 2.53 5.89 -15.88
CA ARG A 221 1.92 7.00 -16.62
C ARG A 221 1.45 8.16 -15.72
N VAL A 222 1.21 7.89 -14.44
CA VAL A 222 0.84 8.91 -13.45
C VAL A 222 2.07 9.79 -13.18
N ARG A 223 1.94 11.11 -13.32
CA ARG A 223 3.03 12.03 -12.99
C ARG A 223 3.32 12.00 -11.49
N ARG A 224 4.55 11.71 -11.08
CA ARG A 224 5.01 11.88 -9.69
C ARG A 224 5.50 13.31 -9.48
N VAL A 225 5.04 13.95 -8.42
CA VAL A 225 5.50 15.27 -7.98
C VAL A 225 6.01 15.13 -6.56
N TYR A 226 7.28 15.44 -6.35
CA TYR A 226 7.91 15.40 -5.04
C TYR A 226 7.83 16.79 -4.41
N VAL A 227 7.23 16.87 -3.23
CA VAL A 227 7.18 18.10 -2.45
C VAL A 227 8.29 18.01 -1.42
N GLN A 228 9.27 18.90 -1.52
CA GLN A 228 10.27 19.13 -0.50
C GLN A 228 9.91 20.42 0.23
N GLU A 229 9.95 20.41 1.55
CA GLU A 229 9.91 21.62 2.37
C GLU A 229 11.28 22.31 2.38
#